data_AF-A0A0C9U2I3-F1
#
_entry.id   AF-A0A0C9U2I3-F1
#
_cell.length_a   1.000
_cell.length_b   1.000
_cell.length_c   1.000
_cell.angle_alpha   90.00
_cell.angle_beta   90.00
_cell.angle_gamma   90.00
#
_symmetry.space_group_name_H-M   'P 1'
#
loop_
_entity.id
_entity.type
_entity.pdbx_description
1 polymer ?
#
loop_
_entity_poly.entity_id
_entity_poly.type
_entity_poly.pdbx_seq_one_letter_code
_entity_poly.pdbx_strand_id
1 'polypeptide(L)' 'LVIMPHNLMIVDYALGQPGSVHDAYAFQGTRIAQDHVTLLPPGHWTWADTAYPTERWCVVPFK' A
#
# COMPACT_ATOMS: atom_id res chain seq x y z
N LEU A 1 4.60 3.37 2.92
CA LEU A 1 5.84 2.73 2.43
C LEU A 1 5.46 1.37 1.85
N VAL A 2 5.99 1.00 0.69
CA VAL A 2 5.75 -0.30 0.04
C VAL A 2 7.10 -0.96 -0.17
N ILE A 3 7.19 -2.22 0.29
CA ILE A 3 8.43 -3.00 0.22
C ILE A 3 8.21 -4.32 -0.49
N MET A 4 9.23 -4.77 -1.21
CA MET A 4 9.28 -6.13 -1.74
C MET A 4 9.93 -7.05 -0.70
N PRO A 5 9.22 -8.06 -0.17
CA PRO A 5 9.73 -8.85 0.96
C PRO A 5 10.94 -9.72 0.59
N HIS A 6 11.08 -10.10 -0.69
CA HIS A 6 12.15 -11.01 -1.13
C HIS A 6 13.55 -10.35 -1.19
N ASN A 7 13.62 -9.03 -1.30
CA ASN A 7 14.88 -8.30 -1.43
C ASN A 7 14.94 -7.01 -0.58
N LEU A 8 13.90 -6.73 0.22
CA LEU A 8 13.75 -5.55 1.07
C LEU A 8 13.80 -4.21 0.32
N MET A 9 13.59 -4.24 -1.00
CA MET A 9 13.60 -3.03 -1.81
C MET A 9 12.35 -2.20 -1.52
N ILE A 10 12.56 -0.92 -1.20
CA ILE A 10 11.50 0.07 -1.16
C ILE A 10 11.12 0.40 -2.60
N VAL A 11 9.87 0.13 -2.98
CA VAL A 11 9.40 0.32 -4.36
C VAL A 11 8.44 1.48 -4.51
N ASP A 12 7.87 1.95 -3.40
CA ASP A 12 6.99 3.11 -3.38
C ASP A 12 6.88 3.70 -1.97
N TYR A 13 6.72 5.02 -1.88
CA TYR A 13 6.50 5.72 -0.62
C TYR A 13 5.82 7.06 -0.88
N ALA A 14 5.15 7.55 0.15
CA ALA A 14 4.60 8.89 0.19
C ALA A 14 4.86 9.49 1.57
N LEU A 15 4.95 10.81 1.64
CA LEU A 15 5.11 11.56 2.87
C LEU A 15 3.76 12.13 3.28
N GLY A 16 3.38 11.90 4.53
CA GLY A 16 2.17 12.47 5.13
C GLY A 16 2.44 13.02 6.52
N GLN A 17 1.42 13.64 7.10
CA GLN A 17 1.45 14.05 8.50
C GLN A 17 1.43 12.81 9.42
N PRO A 18 2.03 12.86 10.62
CA PRO A 18 2.03 11.72 11.52
C PRO A 18 0.63 11.33 12.03
N GLY A 19 0.33 10.03 12.13
CA GLY A 19 -0.84 9.47 12.82
C GLY A 19 -1.72 8.61 11.92
N SER A 20 -2.39 7.61 12.48
CA SER A 20 -3.05 6.54 11.71
C SER A 20 -4.09 7.01 10.66
N VAL A 21 -4.90 8.03 10.96
CA VAL A 21 -5.81 8.63 9.95
C VAL A 21 -5.02 9.29 8.82
N HIS A 22 -3.92 9.95 9.17
CA HIS A 22 -3.04 10.58 8.20
C HIS A 22 -2.20 9.55 7.45
N ASP A 23 -1.90 8.39 8.02
CA ASP A 23 -1.17 7.31 7.35
C ASP A 23 -2.01 6.74 6.20
N ALA A 24 -3.35 6.61 6.38
CA ALA A 24 -4.24 6.21 5.30
C ALA A 24 -4.28 7.24 4.17
N TYR A 25 -4.25 8.53 4.52
CA TYR A 25 -4.16 9.61 3.54
C TYR A 25 -2.80 9.65 2.82
N ALA A 26 -1.71 9.44 3.56
CA ALA A 26 -0.37 9.30 3.00
C ALA A 26 -0.31 8.11 2.04
N PHE A 27 -0.93 6.98 2.41
CA PHE A 27 -1.03 5.80 1.58
C PHE A 27 -1.74 6.08 0.24
N GLN A 28 -2.83 6.86 0.24
CA GLN A 28 -3.49 7.30 -0.99
C GLN A 28 -2.57 8.15 -1.90
N GLY A 29 -1.55 8.80 -1.33
CA GLY A 29 -0.53 9.53 -2.07
C GLY A 29 0.52 8.66 -2.77
N THR A 30 0.56 7.36 -2.48
CA THR A 30 1.51 6.42 -3.12
C THR A 30 1.11 6.11 -4.56
N ARG A 31 2.09 5.79 -5.41
CA ARG A 31 1.82 5.42 -6.80
C ARG A 31 1.02 4.12 -6.88
N ILE A 32 1.24 3.18 -5.97
CA ILE A 32 0.50 1.92 -5.91
C ILE A 32 -0.98 2.17 -5.61
N ALA A 33 -1.31 3.12 -4.74
CA ALA A 33 -2.70 3.46 -4.48
C ALA A 33 -3.38 4.09 -5.72
N GLN A 34 -2.64 4.90 -6.47
CA GLN A 34 -3.17 5.64 -7.62
C GLN A 34 -3.21 4.82 -8.93
N ASP A 35 -2.28 3.89 -9.12
CA ASP A 35 -2.04 3.19 -10.39
C ASP A 35 -1.74 1.68 -10.19
N HIS A 36 -2.40 1.05 -9.21
CA HIS A 36 -2.24 -0.38 -8.92
C HIS A 36 -2.50 -1.29 -10.13
N VAL A 37 -3.41 -0.91 -11.03
CA VAL A 37 -3.77 -1.73 -12.21
C VAL A 37 -2.60 -1.87 -13.18
N THR A 38 -1.79 -0.82 -13.33
CA THR A 38 -0.60 -0.84 -14.21
C THR A 38 0.60 -1.47 -13.51
N LEU A 39 0.70 -1.28 -12.19
CA LEU A 39 1.86 -1.70 -11.41
C LEU A 39 1.80 -3.17 -10.97
N LEU A 40 0.60 -3.70 -10.68
CA LEU A 40 0.42 -5.06 -10.24
C LEU A 40 0.00 -5.95 -11.42
N PRO A 41 0.70 -7.07 -11.66
CA PRO A 41 0.24 -8.05 -12.63
C PRO A 41 -1.15 -8.60 -12.25
N PRO A 42 -1.92 -9.10 -13.23
CA PRO A 42 -3.22 -9.70 -12.94
C PRO A 42 -3.15 -10.76 -11.83
N GLY A 43 -4.07 -10.68 -10.88
CA GLY A 43 -4.16 -11.59 -9.73
C GLY A 43 -3.15 -11.33 -8.60
N HIS A 44 -2.27 -10.34 -8.74
CA HIS A 44 -1.35 -9.95 -7.68
C HIS A 44 -1.95 -8.86 -6.80
N TRP A 45 -1.50 -8.82 -5.55
CA TRP A 45 -2.01 -7.92 -4.52
C TRP A 45 -0.92 -7.66 -3.48
N THR A 46 -1.14 -6.64 -2.65
CA THR A 46 -0.22 -6.21 -1.58
C THR A 46 -0.81 -6.50 -0.22
N TRP A 47 0.04 -6.82 0.76
CA TRP A 47 -0.37 -6.78 2.17
C TRP A 47 -0.31 -5.35 2.69
N ALA A 48 -1.32 -4.99 3.47
CA ALA A 48 -1.50 -3.66 4.01
C ALA A 48 -1.77 -3.70 5.52
N ASP A 49 -1.47 -2.58 6.18
CA ASP A 49 -1.81 -2.36 7.59
C ASP A 49 -3.33 -2.29 7.79
N THR A 50 -3.79 -2.64 9.00
CA THR A 50 -5.20 -2.60 9.42
C THR A 50 -5.87 -1.25 9.31
N ALA A 51 -5.09 -0.16 9.30
CA ALA A 51 -5.59 1.19 9.11
C ALA A 51 -6.03 1.50 7.66
N TYR A 52 -5.72 0.62 6.69
CA TYR A 52 -6.02 0.84 5.28
C TYR A 52 -7.25 0.05 4.82
N PRO A 53 -7.98 0.54 3.79
CA PRO A 53 -9.14 -0.18 3.27
C PRO A 53 -8.73 -1.51 2.63
N THR A 54 -9.55 -2.54 2.84
CA THR A 54 -9.39 -3.83 2.15
C THR A 54 -9.98 -3.74 0.75
N GLU A 55 -9.13 -3.97 -0.26
CA GLU A 55 -9.48 -4.00 -1.67
C GLU A 55 -8.90 -5.25 -2.36
N ARG A 56 -9.27 -5.49 -3.63
CA ARG A 56 -8.77 -6.66 -4.39
C ARG A 56 -7.24 -6.65 -4.56
N TRP A 57 -6.63 -5.48 -4.59
CA TRP A 57 -5.19 -5.27 -4.75
C TRP A 57 -4.47 -4.93 -3.43
N CYS A 58 -5.23 -4.70 -2.34
CA CYS A 58 -4.75 -4.24 -1.03
C CYS A 58 -5.41 -5.08 0.07
N VAL A 59 -4.75 -6.14 0.51
CA VAL A 59 -5.30 -7.12 1.47
C VAL A 59 -4.76 -6.85 2.86
N VAL A 60 -5.68 -6.67 3.80
CA VAL A 60 -5.36 -6.56 5.22
C VAL A 60 -5.52 -7.95 5.86
N PRO A 61 -4.43 -8.63 6.26
CA PRO A 61 -4.48 -10.02 6.70
C PRO A 61 -5.05 -10.19 8.12
N PHE A 62 -5.04 -9.15 8.94
CA PHE A 62 -5.50 -9.17 10.33
C PHE A 62 -6.50 -8.04 10.56
N LYS A 63 -7.55 -8.28 11.36
CA LYS A 63 -8.47 -7.25 11.85
C LYS A 63 -8.53 -7.30 13.36
#